data_AF-A0A7K3DRV4-F1
#
_entry.id   AF-A0A7K3DRV4-F1
#
_cell.length_a   1.000
_cell.length_b   1.000
_cell.length_c   1.000
_cell.angle_alpha   90.00
_cell.angle_beta   90.00
_cell.angle_gamma   90.00
#
_symmetry.space_group_name_H-M   'P 1'
#
loop_
_entity.id
_entity.type
_entity.pdbx_description
1 polymer ?
#
loop_
_entity_poly.entity_id
_entity_poly.type
_entity_poly.pdbx_seq_one_letter_code
_entity_poly.pdbx_strand_id
1 'polypeptide(L)'
;RALARAGRIVAASREHGPGELGDLSPERVARISADAGRPLTLVLDGPEEMPPVLAHRLAAWSRGTERWLAASGVRLVIACRAEYWEQAGRHFGPGVLHGRAGRLPACVRIGDLDDERARERFGLPQGALHPLDARHPLALRLLGEVRAALPGAVPGCPDRDEVFGAYLDLMCLRVAVRLAAPAALRGSAVRRLAARVCGQLHEAARSCLGPGQGELDRASFEELFPWGARHGVSGWASAVLTEGVLVPAGSGYRFAHEEVADWIQGMHLDLDAALDALVLRRQGDTSAVPVPRHRAGPVVRALLLVERQRGTEELAERLAELVSWLAGAGAGAGAG
;
A
#
# COMPACT_ATOMS: atom_id res chain seq x y z
N ARG A 1 -18.59 -7.29 -6.21
CA ARG A 1 -18.62 -6.09 -5.33
C ARG A 1 -18.33 -4.80 -6.08
N ALA A 2 -17.21 -4.69 -6.82
CA ALA A 2 -16.89 -3.49 -7.60
C ALA A 2 -17.97 -3.14 -8.64
N LEU A 3 -18.46 -4.12 -9.41
CA LEU A 3 -19.54 -3.92 -10.39
C LEU A 3 -20.87 -3.51 -9.74
N ALA A 4 -21.25 -4.10 -8.61
CA ALA A 4 -22.44 -3.68 -7.86
C ALA A 4 -22.31 -2.25 -7.29
N ARG A 5 -21.10 -1.81 -6.93
CA ARG A 5 -20.83 -0.42 -6.52
C ARG A 5 -20.90 0.53 -7.72
N ALA A 6 -20.28 0.18 -8.85
CA ALA A 6 -20.37 0.94 -10.10
C ALA A 6 -21.82 1.05 -10.59
N GLY A 7 -22.58 -0.04 -10.52
CA GLY A 7 -24.01 -0.06 -10.83
C GLY A 7 -24.82 0.93 -9.99
N ARG A 8 -24.57 0.98 -8.68
CA ARG A 8 -25.20 1.99 -7.80
C ARG A 8 -24.80 3.42 -8.13
N ILE A 9 -23.54 3.66 -8.50
CA ILE A 9 -23.06 5.00 -8.90
C ILE A 9 -23.73 5.44 -10.21
N VAL A 10 -23.82 4.56 -11.20
CA VAL A 10 -24.49 4.84 -12.48
C VAL A 10 -26.00 5.00 -12.31
N ALA A 11 -26.63 4.23 -11.40
CA ALA A 11 -28.03 4.41 -11.03
C ALA A 11 -28.28 5.80 -10.43
N ALA A 12 -27.41 6.22 -9.52
CA ALA A 12 -27.50 7.52 -8.85
C ALA A 12 -27.20 8.71 -9.78
N SER A 13 -26.49 8.49 -10.90
CA SER A 13 -26.18 9.55 -11.86
C SER A 13 -27.21 9.68 -13.00
N ARG A 14 -28.23 8.82 -13.07
CA ARG A 14 -29.34 8.94 -14.03
C ARG A 14 -30.56 9.52 -13.32
N GLU A 15 -31.22 10.49 -13.95
CA GLU A 15 -32.45 11.14 -13.44
C GLU A 15 -33.67 10.19 -13.40
N HIS A 16 -33.56 8.98 -13.96
CA HIS A 16 -34.63 7.98 -14.00
C HIS A 16 -34.40 6.92 -12.92
N GLY A 17 -35.46 6.63 -12.14
CA GLY A 17 -35.41 5.90 -10.88
C GLY A 17 -34.80 4.48 -10.93
N PRO A 18 -34.59 3.85 -9.76
CA PRO A 18 -33.74 2.67 -9.55
C PRO A 18 -34.15 1.37 -10.27
N GLY A 19 -35.19 1.37 -11.11
CA GLY A 19 -35.78 0.19 -11.74
C GLY A 19 -35.22 -0.23 -13.11
N GLU A 20 -34.47 0.63 -13.82
CA GLU A 20 -34.13 0.37 -15.25
C GLU A 20 -32.80 -0.35 -15.51
N LEU A 21 -31.96 -0.59 -14.51
CA LEU A 21 -30.62 -1.17 -14.75
C LEU A 21 -30.63 -2.70 -14.98
N GLY A 22 -31.75 -3.37 -14.71
CA GLY A 22 -31.86 -4.83 -14.80
C GLY A 22 -30.86 -5.59 -13.90
N ASP A 23 -30.67 -6.89 -14.14
CA ASP A 23 -29.63 -7.69 -13.49
C ASP A 23 -28.23 -7.14 -13.83
N LEU A 24 -27.47 -6.71 -12.82
CA LEU A 24 -26.09 -6.22 -12.91
C LEU A 24 -25.08 -7.26 -12.37
N SER A 25 -25.43 -8.53 -12.44
CA SER A 25 -24.53 -9.63 -12.11
C SER A 25 -23.23 -9.53 -12.92
N PRO A 26 -22.06 -9.82 -12.31
CA PRO A 26 -20.79 -9.85 -13.03
C PRO A 26 -20.83 -10.69 -14.31
N GLU A 27 -21.54 -11.82 -14.27
CA GLU A 27 -21.70 -12.77 -15.36
C GLU A 27 -22.47 -12.16 -16.54
N ARG A 28 -23.50 -11.35 -16.28
CA ARG A 28 -24.25 -10.67 -17.34
C ARG A 28 -23.44 -9.56 -17.97
N VAL A 29 -22.73 -8.76 -17.17
CA VAL A 29 -21.84 -7.70 -17.68
C VAL A 29 -20.74 -8.29 -18.55
N ALA A 30 -20.15 -9.41 -18.14
CA ALA A 30 -19.17 -10.15 -18.95
C ALA A 30 -19.76 -10.60 -20.29
N ARG A 31 -20.97 -11.17 -20.29
CA ARG A 31 -21.68 -11.61 -21.50
C ARG A 31 -21.95 -10.47 -22.47
N ILE A 32 -22.55 -9.38 -22.00
CA ILE A 32 -22.83 -8.19 -22.82
C ILE A 32 -21.54 -7.66 -23.46
N SER A 33 -20.45 -7.61 -22.69
CA SER A 33 -19.16 -7.12 -23.17
C SER A 33 -18.57 -8.07 -24.22
N ALA A 34 -18.71 -9.39 -24.03
CA ALA A 34 -18.28 -10.40 -24.99
C ALA A 34 -19.10 -10.37 -26.28
N ASP A 35 -20.43 -10.27 -26.19
CA ASP A 35 -21.35 -10.17 -27.34
C ASP A 35 -21.07 -8.91 -28.17
N ALA A 36 -20.58 -7.85 -27.52
CA ALA A 36 -20.11 -6.62 -28.17
C ALA A 36 -18.67 -6.71 -28.72
N GLY A 37 -18.03 -7.88 -28.68
CA GLY A 37 -16.65 -8.09 -29.15
C GLY A 37 -15.57 -7.46 -28.26
N ARG A 38 -15.91 -7.09 -27.02
CA ARG A 38 -15.03 -6.39 -26.07
C ARG A 38 -14.94 -7.15 -24.74
N PRO A 39 -14.33 -8.35 -24.71
CA PRO A 39 -14.28 -9.17 -23.51
C PRO A 39 -13.57 -8.44 -22.35
N LEU A 40 -14.03 -8.70 -21.13
CA LEU A 40 -13.49 -8.06 -19.93
C LEU A 40 -12.14 -8.66 -19.53
N THR A 41 -11.25 -7.78 -19.06
CA THR A 41 -10.02 -8.16 -18.35
C THR A 41 -10.08 -7.60 -16.93
N LEU A 42 -9.96 -8.49 -15.94
CA LEU A 42 -9.83 -8.15 -14.54
C LEU A 42 -8.35 -8.05 -14.18
N VAL A 43 -7.99 -7.04 -13.40
CA VAL A 43 -6.66 -6.91 -12.80
C VAL A 43 -6.81 -7.04 -11.29
N LEU A 44 -6.15 -8.04 -10.72
CA LEU A 44 -6.01 -8.21 -9.28
C LEU A 44 -4.57 -7.85 -8.91
N ASP A 45 -4.41 -6.75 -8.20
CA ASP A 45 -3.12 -6.21 -7.78
C ASP A 45 -2.93 -6.41 -6.28
N GLY A 46 -1.76 -6.90 -5.88
CA GLY A 46 -1.39 -7.16 -4.49
C GLY A 46 -2.28 -8.17 -3.75
N PRO A 47 -2.57 -9.37 -4.30
CA PRO A 47 -3.34 -10.40 -3.58
C PRO A 47 -2.66 -10.89 -2.29
N GLU A 48 -1.36 -10.63 -2.10
CA GLU A 48 -0.63 -10.83 -0.85
C GLU A 48 -1.21 -10.07 0.35
N GLU A 49 -1.95 -8.99 0.12
CA GLU A 49 -2.66 -8.22 1.15
C GLU A 49 -3.93 -8.93 1.64
N MET A 50 -4.20 -10.15 1.14
CA MET A 50 -5.29 -10.97 1.63
C MET A 50 -5.12 -11.26 3.13
N PRO A 51 -6.15 -11.05 3.97
CA PRO A 51 -6.11 -11.38 5.38
C PRO A 51 -5.64 -12.82 5.62
N PRO A 52 -4.68 -13.08 6.54
CA PRO A 52 -4.12 -14.42 6.77
C PRO A 52 -5.18 -15.49 7.10
N VAL A 53 -6.26 -15.10 7.77
CA VAL A 53 -7.43 -15.95 8.05
C VAL A 53 -8.05 -16.56 6.78
N LEU A 54 -7.89 -15.93 5.62
CA LEU A 54 -8.40 -16.44 4.34
C LEU A 54 -7.38 -17.31 3.60
N ALA A 55 -6.13 -17.40 4.05
CA ALA A 55 -5.08 -18.17 3.37
C ALA A 55 -5.44 -19.65 3.20
N HIS A 56 -6.11 -20.25 4.19
CA HIS A 56 -6.58 -21.65 4.12
C HIS A 56 -7.56 -21.90 2.96
N ARG A 57 -8.22 -20.85 2.45
CA ARG A 57 -9.18 -20.95 1.34
C ARG A 57 -8.54 -20.74 -0.03
N LEU A 58 -7.25 -20.41 -0.10
CA LEU A 58 -6.58 -20.04 -1.35
C LEU A 58 -6.80 -21.08 -2.46
N ALA A 59 -6.62 -22.37 -2.15
CA ALA A 59 -6.81 -23.44 -3.13
C ALA A 59 -8.26 -23.53 -3.65
N ALA A 60 -9.25 -23.39 -2.75
CA ALA A 60 -10.66 -23.42 -3.12
C ALA A 60 -11.06 -22.17 -3.93
N TRP A 61 -10.50 -21.01 -3.54
CA TRP A 61 -10.68 -19.75 -4.24
C TRP A 61 -10.10 -19.82 -5.66
N SER A 62 -8.84 -20.24 -5.84
CA SER A 62 -8.21 -20.32 -7.17
C SER A 62 -8.98 -21.23 -8.12
N ARG A 63 -9.39 -22.44 -7.67
CA ARG A 63 -10.20 -23.35 -8.49
C ARG A 63 -11.59 -22.78 -8.82
N GLY A 64 -12.20 -22.05 -7.89
CA GLY A 64 -13.47 -21.37 -8.13
C GLY A 64 -13.32 -20.25 -9.16
N THR A 65 -12.27 -19.44 -9.03
CA THR A 65 -11.90 -18.38 -9.96
C THR A 65 -11.65 -18.93 -11.36
N GLU A 66 -10.89 -20.02 -11.50
CA GLU A 66 -10.65 -20.66 -12.80
C GLU A 66 -11.96 -21.07 -13.49
N ARG A 67 -12.85 -21.78 -12.79
CA ARG A 67 -14.16 -22.17 -13.34
C ARG A 67 -15.00 -20.97 -13.74
N TRP A 68 -15.00 -19.92 -12.93
CA TRP A 68 -15.78 -18.71 -13.19
C TRP A 68 -15.26 -17.94 -14.41
N LEU A 69 -13.94 -17.80 -14.55
CA LEU A 69 -13.29 -17.16 -15.70
C LEU A 69 -13.62 -17.92 -16.99
N ALA A 70 -13.54 -19.25 -16.97
CA ALA A 70 -13.89 -20.10 -18.11
C ALA A 70 -15.36 -19.95 -18.51
N ALA A 71 -16.28 -19.97 -17.54
CA ALA A 71 -17.72 -19.83 -17.81
C ALA A 71 -18.12 -18.42 -18.30
N SER A 72 -17.40 -17.39 -17.86
CA SER A 72 -17.73 -15.99 -18.14
C SER A 72 -16.97 -15.40 -19.34
N GLY A 73 -15.98 -16.10 -19.88
CA GLY A 73 -15.11 -15.59 -20.95
C GLY A 73 -14.24 -14.40 -20.54
N VAL A 74 -14.00 -14.23 -19.23
CA VAL A 74 -13.25 -13.12 -18.65
C VAL A 74 -11.79 -13.51 -18.48
N ARG A 75 -10.88 -12.58 -18.73
CA ARG A 75 -9.44 -12.75 -18.46
C ARG A 75 -9.08 -12.17 -17.11
N LEU A 76 -8.16 -12.79 -16.39
CA LEU A 76 -7.62 -12.28 -15.13
C LEU A 76 -6.10 -12.09 -15.26
N VAL A 77 -5.64 -10.91 -14.89
CA VAL A 77 -4.22 -10.59 -14.67
C VAL A 77 -4.02 -10.47 -13.17
N ILE A 78 -3.07 -11.23 -12.62
CA ILE A 78 -2.70 -11.15 -11.20
C ILE A 78 -1.31 -10.52 -11.14
N ALA A 79 -1.24 -9.27 -10.65
CA ALA A 79 0.01 -8.61 -10.32
C ALA A 79 0.35 -8.93 -8.86
N CYS A 80 1.44 -9.67 -8.64
CA CYS A 80 1.83 -10.14 -7.33
C CYS A 80 3.34 -10.42 -7.27
N ARG A 81 3.85 -10.51 -6.04
CA ARG A 81 5.23 -10.94 -5.79
C ARG A 81 5.45 -12.42 -6.13
N ALA A 82 6.72 -12.77 -6.42
CA ALA A 82 7.11 -14.12 -6.82
C ALA A 82 6.78 -15.18 -5.75
N GLU A 83 6.95 -14.82 -4.48
CA GLU A 83 6.70 -15.66 -3.29
C GLU A 83 5.22 -16.00 -3.15
N TYR A 84 4.33 -15.04 -3.44
CA TYR A 84 2.90 -15.30 -3.50
C TYR A 84 2.57 -16.23 -4.67
N TRP A 85 3.13 -15.95 -5.85
CA TRP A 85 2.85 -16.71 -7.07
C TRP A 85 3.35 -18.16 -6.99
N GLU A 86 4.45 -18.40 -6.30
CA GLU A 86 4.98 -19.74 -6.06
C GLU A 86 3.93 -20.66 -5.42
N GLN A 87 3.13 -20.13 -4.49
CA GLN A 87 2.09 -20.88 -3.79
C GLN A 87 0.78 -20.85 -4.58
N ALA A 88 0.28 -19.66 -4.91
CA ALA A 88 -1.04 -19.49 -5.51
C ALA A 88 -1.13 -20.06 -6.94
N GLY A 89 -0.06 -19.92 -7.74
CA GLY A 89 -0.02 -20.36 -9.12
C GLY A 89 -0.15 -21.88 -9.29
N ARG A 90 0.25 -22.67 -8.28
CA ARG A 90 0.12 -24.15 -8.28
C ARG A 90 -1.33 -24.63 -8.21
N HIS A 91 -2.26 -23.76 -7.82
CA HIS A 91 -3.67 -24.11 -7.70
C HIS A 91 -4.47 -23.89 -8.98
N PHE A 92 -3.87 -23.30 -10.01
CA PHE A 92 -4.46 -23.13 -11.34
C PHE A 92 -3.98 -24.23 -12.29
N GLY A 93 -4.84 -24.65 -13.21
CA GLY A 93 -4.45 -25.58 -14.28
C GLY A 93 -3.34 -24.99 -15.18
N PRO A 94 -2.35 -25.79 -15.61
CA PRO A 94 -1.25 -25.27 -16.43
C PRO A 94 -1.73 -24.71 -17.79
N GLY A 95 -2.84 -25.24 -18.32
CA GLY A 95 -3.43 -24.78 -19.59
C GLY A 95 -4.16 -23.45 -19.52
N VAL A 96 -4.42 -22.91 -18.32
CA VAL A 96 -5.05 -21.59 -18.14
C VAL A 96 -4.05 -20.47 -17.84
N LEU A 97 -2.80 -20.82 -17.53
CA LEU A 97 -1.76 -19.85 -17.18
C LEU A 97 -1.09 -19.28 -18.44
N HIS A 98 -0.74 -17.99 -18.39
CA HIS A 98 -0.06 -17.30 -19.48
C HIS A 98 1.37 -16.93 -19.09
N GLY A 99 2.33 -17.24 -19.98
CA GLY A 99 3.73 -16.86 -19.83
C GLY A 99 4.68 -18.04 -19.93
N ARG A 100 5.86 -17.92 -19.32
CA ARG A 100 6.89 -18.96 -19.33
C ARG A 100 6.91 -19.70 -17.99
N ALA A 101 6.89 -21.03 -18.03
CA ALA A 101 7.10 -21.86 -16.86
C ALA A 101 8.61 -21.98 -16.53
N GLY A 102 8.92 -22.17 -15.25
CA GLY A 102 10.29 -22.37 -14.76
C GLY A 102 10.28 -22.84 -13.31
N ARG A 103 11.04 -22.17 -12.43
CA ARG A 103 10.95 -22.40 -10.98
C ARG A 103 9.58 -21.99 -10.39
N LEU A 104 8.87 -21.12 -11.09
CA LEU A 104 7.52 -20.69 -10.75
C LEU A 104 6.50 -21.26 -11.76
N PRO A 105 5.22 -21.39 -11.37
CA PRO A 105 4.12 -21.60 -12.32
C PRO A 105 4.16 -20.54 -13.45
N ALA A 106 3.66 -20.90 -14.64
CA ALA A 106 3.78 -20.05 -15.82
C ALA A 106 3.30 -18.62 -15.56
N CYS A 107 4.18 -17.66 -15.84
CA CYS A 107 3.95 -16.23 -15.57
C CYS A 107 4.76 -15.34 -16.52
N VAL A 108 4.42 -14.06 -16.54
CA VAL A 108 5.21 -13.00 -17.18
C VAL A 108 5.99 -12.28 -16.09
N ARG A 109 7.32 -12.30 -16.19
CA ARG A 109 8.18 -11.53 -15.29
C ARG A 109 8.18 -10.07 -15.74
N ILE A 110 7.70 -9.19 -14.86
CA ILE A 110 7.76 -7.75 -15.07
C ILE A 110 9.09 -7.28 -14.47
N GLY A 111 9.95 -6.69 -15.30
CA GLY A 111 11.21 -6.09 -14.87
C GLY A 111 11.01 -4.66 -14.37
N ASP A 112 12.11 -3.97 -14.13
CA ASP A 112 12.08 -2.58 -13.68
C ASP A 112 11.42 -1.67 -14.72
N LEU A 113 10.83 -0.59 -14.22
CA LEU A 113 10.21 0.41 -15.07
C LEU A 113 11.28 1.18 -15.85
N ASP A 114 11.04 1.38 -17.14
CA ASP A 114 11.89 2.23 -17.98
C ASP A 114 11.87 3.68 -17.46
N ASP A 115 13.06 4.21 -17.17
CA ASP A 115 13.26 5.51 -16.51
C ASP A 115 12.62 6.66 -17.32
N GLU A 116 12.89 6.71 -18.62
CA GLU A 116 12.43 7.79 -19.49
C GLU A 116 10.91 7.85 -19.57
N ARG A 117 10.29 6.71 -19.90
CA ARG A 117 8.83 6.63 -20.00
C ARG A 117 8.14 6.88 -18.65
N ALA A 118 8.78 6.49 -17.54
CA ALA A 118 8.26 6.75 -16.20
C ALA A 118 8.28 8.24 -15.86
N ARG A 119 9.38 8.94 -16.14
CA ARG A 119 9.51 10.37 -15.92
C ARG A 119 8.54 11.19 -16.76
N GLU A 120 8.42 10.86 -18.05
CA GLU A 120 7.47 11.52 -18.95
C GLU A 120 6.03 11.44 -18.44
N ARG A 121 5.63 10.26 -17.93
CA ARG A 121 4.29 10.04 -17.39
C ARG A 121 3.95 10.99 -16.24
N PHE A 122 4.94 11.38 -15.44
CA PHE A 122 4.76 12.27 -14.28
C PHE A 122 5.26 13.70 -14.53
N GLY A 123 5.61 14.05 -15.77
CA GLY A 123 6.08 15.39 -16.13
C GLY A 123 7.43 15.77 -15.49
N LEU A 124 8.30 14.79 -15.25
CA LEU A 124 9.57 15.00 -14.56
C LEU A 124 10.74 15.18 -15.55
N PRO A 125 11.60 16.20 -15.36
CA PRO A 125 12.81 16.34 -16.17
C PRO A 125 13.84 15.25 -15.83
N GLN A 126 14.82 15.06 -16.72
CA GLN A 126 15.98 14.22 -16.42
C GLN A 126 16.72 14.77 -15.19
N GLY A 127 17.20 13.89 -14.31
CA GLY A 127 17.88 14.29 -13.06
C GLY A 127 16.97 14.92 -12.01
N ALA A 128 15.64 14.73 -12.12
CA ALA A 128 14.69 15.22 -11.12
C ALA A 128 14.76 14.52 -9.76
N LEU A 129 15.38 13.35 -9.68
CA LEU A 129 15.59 12.55 -8.48
C LEU A 129 17.07 12.18 -8.35
N HIS A 130 17.46 11.80 -7.13
CA HIS A 130 18.74 11.15 -6.88
C HIS A 130 18.91 9.92 -7.80
N PRO A 131 20.11 9.64 -8.37
CA PRO A 131 20.29 8.56 -9.36
C PRO A 131 19.85 7.17 -8.87
N LEU A 132 19.99 6.88 -7.58
CA LEU A 132 19.55 5.60 -6.99
C LEU A 132 18.02 5.45 -6.96
N ASP A 133 17.28 6.56 -6.95
CA ASP A 133 15.82 6.59 -6.86
C ASP A 133 15.15 6.96 -8.19
N ALA A 134 15.93 7.23 -9.25
CA ALA A 134 15.44 7.73 -10.54
C ALA A 134 14.42 6.80 -11.23
N ARG A 135 14.44 5.51 -10.90
CA ARG A 135 13.51 4.50 -11.43
C ARG A 135 12.44 4.07 -10.44
N HIS A 136 12.43 4.64 -9.24
CA HIS A 136 11.53 4.21 -8.19
C HIS A 136 10.09 4.68 -8.48
N PRO A 137 9.13 3.77 -8.76
CA PRO A 137 7.83 4.15 -9.30
C PRO A 137 7.03 5.09 -8.38
N LEU A 138 7.05 4.82 -7.08
CA LEU A 138 6.36 5.67 -6.11
C LEU A 138 7.03 7.04 -5.96
N ALA A 139 8.36 7.12 -5.83
CA ALA A 139 9.06 8.39 -5.72
C ALA A 139 8.81 9.29 -6.94
N LEU A 140 8.84 8.74 -8.16
CA LEU A 140 8.52 9.46 -9.39
C LEU A 140 7.08 10.00 -9.36
N ARG A 141 6.12 9.17 -8.97
CA ARG A 141 4.72 9.59 -8.86
C ARG A 141 4.54 10.72 -7.86
N LEU A 142 5.04 10.53 -6.63
CA LEU A 142 4.86 11.49 -5.54
C LEU A 142 5.59 12.80 -5.82
N LEU A 143 6.79 12.75 -6.41
CA LEU A 143 7.51 13.95 -6.84
C LEU A 143 6.73 14.72 -7.91
N GLY A 144 6.11 14.03 -8.88
CA GLY A 144 5.23 14.65 -9.86
C GLY A 144 4.06 15.37 -9.20
N GLU A 145 3.41 14.74 -8.22
CA GLU A 145 2.30 15.34 -7.46
C GLU A 145 2.76 16.56 -6.63
N VAL A 146 3.93 16.48 -6.00
CA VAL A 146 4.54 17.59 -5.24
C VAL A 146 4.88 18.77 -6.15
N ARG A 147 5.56 18.53 -7.27
CA ARG A 147 5.93 19.58 -8.22
C ARG A 147 4.70 20.24 -8.86
N ALA A 148 3.66 19.47 -9.17
CA ALA A 148 2.41 20.02 -9.69
C ALA A 148 1.68 20.94 -8.69
N ALA A 149 1.96 20.81 -7.39
CA ALA A 149 1.37 21.65 -6.34
C ALA A 149 2.20 22.91 -6.01
N LEU A 150 3.44 23.00 -6.51
CA LEU A 150 4.35 24.10 -6.23
C LEU A 150 4.40 25.10 -7.41
N PRO A 151 4.53 26.41 -7.14
CA PRO A 151 4.67 27.39 -8.20
C PRO A 151 6.08 27.35 -8.80
N GLY A 152 6.16 27.15 -10.12
CA GLY A 152 7.41 27.23 -10.87
C GLY A 152 8.31 25.99 -10.77
N ALA A 153 9.51 26.09 -11.34
CA ALA A 153 10.49 25.02 -11.31
C ALA A 153 11.16 24.94 -9.93
N VAL A 154 11.09 23.76 -9.29
CA VAL A 154 11.78 23.48 -8.03
C VAL A 154 13.12 22.82 -8.35
N PRO A 155 14.26 23.46 -8.03
CA PRO A 155 15.58 22.88 -8.28
C PRO A 155 15.88 21.73 -7.31
N GLY A 156 16.84 20.89 -7.67
CA GLY A 156 17.32 19.78 -6.84
C GLY A 156 16.97 18.40 -7.39
N CYS A 157 17.67 17.39 -6.85
CA CYS A 157 17.52 15.99 -7.16
C CYS A 157 17.24 15.20 -5.86
N PRO A 158 16.06 15.40 -5.24
CA PRO A 158 15.77 14.82 -3.95
C PRO A 158 15.87 13.29 -3.97
N ASP A 159 16.28 12.73 -2.84
CA ASP A 159 16.19 11.30 -2.60
C ASP A 159 14.76 10.86 -2.23
N ARG A 160 14.54 9.55 -2.10
CA ARG A 160 13.21 9.01 -1.76
C ARG A 160 12.65 9.50 -0.42
N ASP A 161 13.48 9.71 0.60
CA ASP A 161 13.02 10.18 1.92
C ASP A 161 12.59 11.65 1.85
N GLU A 162 13.34 12.48 1.13
CA GLU A 162 12.97 13.87 0.88
C GLU A 162 11.66 13.99 0.09
N VAL A 163 11.44 13.11 -0.90
CA VAL A 163 10.18 13.04 -1.64
C VAL A 163 9.02 12.64 -0.74
N PHE A 164 9.20 11.63 0.12
CA PHE A 164 8.15 11.18 1.05
C PHE A 164 7.81 12.26 2.07
N GLY A 165 8.80 12.99 2.58
CA GLY A 165 8.61 14.16 3.44
C GLY A 165 7.83 15.27 2.74
N ALA A 166 8.25 15.68 1.54
CA ALA A 166 7.56 16.72 0.78
C ALA A 166 6.11 16.33 0.43
N TYR A 167 5.87 15.06 0.12
CA TYR A 167 4.52 14.55 -0.11
C TYR A 167 3.66 14.59 1.16
N LEU A 168 4.20 14.16 2.31
CA LEU A 168 3.49 14.22 3.59
C LEU A 168 3.12 15.67 3.95
N ASP A 169 4.05 16.61 3.78
CA ASP A 169 3.82 18.04 4.02
C ASP A 169 2.72 18.59 3.10
N LEU A 170 2.75 18.24 1.81
CA LEU A 170 1.70 18.62 0.87
C LEU A 170 0.33 18.07 1.30
N MET A 171 0.26 16.80 1.70
CA MET A 171 -0.98 16.19 2.18
C MET A 171 -1.50 16.88 3.45
N CYS A 172 -0.61 17.17 4.41
CA CYS A 172 -0.96 17.90 5.63
C CYS A 172 -1.53 19.29 5.31
N LEU A 173 -0.92 19.99 4.34
CA LEU A 173 -1.40 21.29 3.88
C LEU A 173 -2.76 21.19 3.21
N ARG A 174 -3.00 20.21 2.32
CA ARG A 174 -4.29 20.04 1.65
C ARG A 174 -5.41 19.73 2.63
N VAL A 175 -5.17 18.80 3.57
CA VAL A 175 -6.13 18.49 4.65
C VAL A 175 -6.40 19.74 5.48
N ALA A 176 -5.36 20.49 5.86
CA ALA A 176 -5.52 21.72 6.62
C ALA A 176 -6.31 22.81 5.88
N VAL A 177 -6.08 22.99 4.57
CA VAL A 177 -6.86 23.94 3.74
C VAL A 177 -8.33 23.54 3.72
N ARG A 178 -8.63 22.24 3.58
CA ARG A 178 -10.00 21.72 3.57
C ARG A 178 -10.70 21.92 4.92
N LEU A 179 -9.98 21.68 6.01
CA LEU A 179 -10.48 21.93 7.37
C LEU A 179 -10.66 23.42 7.68
N ALA A 180 -9.79 24.27 7.12
CA ALA A 180 -9.83 25.72 7.32
C ALA A 180 -11.00 26.39 6.57
N ALA A 181 -11.44 25.83 5.44
CA ALA A 181 -12.42 26.46 4.56
C ALA A 181 -13.77 26.78 5.23
N PRO A 182 -14.44 25.86 5.96
CA PRO A 182 -15.71 26.16 6.63
C PRO A 182 -15.59 27.23 7.71
N ALA A 183 -14.43 27.32 8.37
CA ALA A 183 -14.15 28.29 9.43
C ALA A 183 -13.47 29.57 8.91
N ALA A 184 -13.35 29.75 7.59
CA ALA A 184 -12.69 30.87 6.93
C ALA A 184 -11.28 31.20 7.47
N LEU A 185 -10.55 30.19 7.96
CA LEU A 185 -9.21 30.36 8.51
C LEU A 185 -8.20 30.64 7.39
N ARG A 186 -7.23 31.52 7.63
CA ARG A 186 -6.23 31.93 6.63
C ARG A 186 -4.82 32.03 7.21
N GLY A 187 -3.82 32.04 6.33
CA GLY A 187 -2.43 32.32 6.66
C GLY A 187 -1.86 31.39 7.74
N SER A 188 -1.38 31.97 8.84
CA SER A 188 -0.73 31.22 9.92
C SER A 188 -1.64 30.20 10.62
N ALA A 189 -2.96 30.42 10.61
CA ALA A 189 -3.93 29.47 11.15
C ALA A 189 -3.93 28.16 10.35
N VAL A 190 -3.85 28.23 9.03
CA VAL A 190 -3.75 27.05 8.15
C VAL A 190 -2.43 26.33 8.39
N ARG A 191 -1.32 27.05 8.55
CA ARG A 191 0.00 26.45 8.85
C ARG A 191 -0.01 25.70 10.19
N ARG A 192 -0.59 26.29 11.24
CA ARG A 192 -0.75 25.60 12.54
C ARG A 192 -1.64 24.37 12.41
N LEU A 193 -2.67 24.43 11.57
CA LEU A 193 -3.54 23.29 11.33
C LEU A 193 -2.81 22.17 10.56
N ALA A 194 -1.99 22.52 9.57
CA ALA A 194 -1.14 21.55 8.86
C ALA A 194 -0.16 20.85 9.82
N ALA A 195 0.48 21.59 10.73
CA ALA A 195 1.33 21.00 11.76
C ALA A 195 0.57 20.05 12.68
N ARG A 196 -0.68 20.38 13.05
CA ARG A 196 -1.55 19.48 13.84
C ARG A 196 -1.94 18.22 13.06
N VAL A 197 -2.27 18.36 11.77
CA VAL A 197 -2.57 17.23 10.88
C VAL A 197 -1.36 16.31 10.79
N CYS A 198 -0.16 16.87 10.59
CA CYS A 198 1.09 16.11 10.59
C CYS A 198 1.25 15.32 11.90
N GLY A 199 1.10 15.98 13.06
CA GLY A 199 1.12 15.30 14.35
C GLY A 199 0.12 14.13 14.44
N GLN A 200 -1.14 14.32 14.02
CA GLN A 200 -2.13 13.23 14.02
C GLN A 200 -1.78 12.09 13.06
N LEU A 201 -1.15 12.38 11.92
CA LEU A 201 -0.70 11.33 10.99
C LEU A 201 0.49 10.54 11.56
N HIS A 202 1.40 11.19 12.30
CA HIS A 202 2.45 10.47 13.03
C HIS A 202 1.85 9.60 14.15
N GLU A 203 0.84 10.08 14.89
CA GLU A 203 0.13 9.21 15.86
C GLU A 203 -0.57 8.04 15.16
N ALA A 204 -1.23 8.28 14.03
CA ALA A 204 -1.84 7.21 13.24
C ALA A 204 -0.81 6.16 12.80
N ALA A 205 0.38 6.58 12.37
CA ALA A 205 1.48 5.69 12.04
C ALA A 205 1.92 4.85 13.26
N ARG A 206 2.05 5.45 14.44
CA ARG A 206 2.36 4.71 15.68
C ARG A 206 1.30 3.67 16.01
N SER A 207 0.03 4.04 15.92
CA SER A 207 -1.09 3.12 16.17
C SER A 207 -1.09 1.94 15.18
N CYS A 208 -0.69 2.15 13.92
CA CYS A 208 -0.58 1.08 12.92
C CYS A 208 0.51 0.05 13.24
N LEU A 209 1.53 0.41 14.05
CA LEU A 209 2.54 -0.53 14.55
C LEU A 209 2.00 -1.47 15.65
N GLY A 210 0.77 -1.22 16.14
CA GLY A 210 0.10 -2.05 17.13
C GLY A 210 -0.37 -3.42 16.59
N PRO A 211 -1.16 -4.15 17.38
CA PRO A 211 -1.79 -5.41 16.96
C PRO A 211 -2.92 -5.11 15.95
N GLY A 212 -2.59 -4.93 14.67
CA GLY A 212 -3.56 -4.55 13.64
C GLY A 212 -3.17 -4.86 12.20
N GLN A 213 -2.10 -5.64 11.97
CA GLN A 213 -1.59 -5.93 10.62
C GLN A 213 -1.27 -4.67 9.79
N GLY A 214 -0.88 -3.56 10.42
CA GLY A 214 -0.63 -2.29 9.73
C GLY A 214 -1.88 -1.46 9.44
N GLU A 215 -3.08 -1.95 9.80
CA GLU A 215 -4.33 -1.19 9.75
C GLU A 215 -4.54 -0.39 11.05
N LEU A 216 -5.13 0.80 10.89
CA LEU A 216 -5.71 1.60 11.96
C LEU A 216 -7.16 1.17 12.13
N ASP A 217 -7.50 0.61 13.29
CA ASP A 217 -8.88 0.23 13.56
C ASP A 217 -9.81 1.46 13.59
N ARG A 218 -11.11 1.22 13.48
CA ARG A 218 -12.10 2.28 13.37
C ARG A 218 -12.15 3.19 14.61
N ALA A 219 -12.00 2.64 15.82
CA ALA A 219 -12.05 3.42 17.04
C ALA A 219 -10.83 4.34 17.14
N SER A 220 -9.63 3.79 16.89
CA SER A 220 -8.39 4.56 16.82
C SER A 220 -8.42 5.64 15.74
N PHE A 221 -9.01 5.35 14.56
CA PHE A 221 -9.21 6.37 13.53
C PHE A 221 -10.14 7.50 13.99
N GLU A 222 -11.28 7.18 14.58
CA GLU A 222 -12.25 8.18 15.03
C GLU A 222 -11.73 9.01 16.21
N GLU A 223 -10.84 8.44 17.03
CA GLU A 223 -10.13 9.17 18.08
C GLU A 223 -9.16 10.22 17.51
N LEU A 224 -8.36 9.85 16.50
CA LEU A 224 -7.39 10.74 15.89
C LEU A 224 -8.04 11.76 14.93
N PHE A 225 -9.02 11.30 14.15
CA PHE A 225 -9.70 12.06 13.12
C PHE A 225 -11.22 12.03 13.35
N PRO A 226 -11.75 12.81 14.31
CA PRO A 226 -13.16 12.73 14.65
C PRO A 226 -14.05 13.25 13.52
N TRP A 227 -15.24 12.65 13.40
CA TRP A 227 -16.33 13.18 12.58
C TRP A 227 -16.85 14.52 13.13
N GLY A 228 -16.80 14.68 14.45
CA GLY A 228 -17.11 15.92 15.15
C GLY A 228 -15.99 16.97 15.07
N ALA A 229 -15.91 17.83 16.09
CA ALA A 229 -14.90 18.88 16.17
C ALA A 229 -13.67 18.46 16.98
N ARG A 230 -12.48 18.80 16.48
CA ARG A 230 -11.20 18.75 17.22
C ARG A 230 -10.53 20.10 17.13
N HIS A 231 -10.06 20.62 18.27
CA HIS A 231 -9.45 21.95 18.36
C HIS A 231 -10.29 23.08 17.74
N GLY A 232 -11.62 23.00 17.88
CA GLY A 232 -12.55 23.99 17.33
C GLY A 232 -12.83 23.87 15.84
N VAL A 233 -12.34 22.82 15.17
CA VAL A 233 -12.53 22.58 13.73
C VAL A 233 -13.16 21.22 13.50
N SER A 234 -14.25 21.16 12.72
CA SER A 234 -14.96 19.92 12.37
C SER A 234 -14.49 19.33 11.04
N GLY A 235 -14.79 18.05 10.81
CA GLY A 235 -14.61 17.41 9.50
C GLY A 235 -13.25 16.73 9.28
N TRP A 236 -12.53 16.37 10.35
CA TRP A 236 -11.22 15.71 10.27
C TRP A 236 -11.26 14.40 9.49
N ALA A 237 -12.18 13.49 9.86
CA ALA A 237 -12.37 12.24 9.12
C ALA A 237 -12.60 12.47 7.62
N SER A 238 -13.56 13.34 7.29
CA SER A 238 -13.91 13.64 5.90
C SER A 238 -12.73 14.24 5.15
N ALA A 239 -11.97 15.16 5.75
CA ALA A 239 -10.86 15.82 5.10
C ALA A 239 -9.72 14.85 4.76
N VAL A 240 -9.31 14.00 5.73
CA VAL A 240 -8.24 13.03 5.53
C VAL A 240 -8.61 11.97 4.49
N LEU A 241 -9.86 11.48 4.52
CA LEU A 241 -10.37 10.52 3.54
C LEU A 241 -10.53 11.14 2.14
N THR A 242 -10.89 12.42 2.06
CA THR A 242 -11.05 13.12 0.78
C THR A 242 -9.71 13.39 0.12
N GLU A 243 -8.69 13.78 0.89
CA GLU A 243 -7.32 13.95 0.38
C GLU A 243 -6.62 12.61 0.14
N GLY A 244 -7.22 11.49 0.57
CA GLY A 244 -6.72 10.16 0.28
C GLY A 244 -5.42 9.82 1.00
N VAL A 245 -5.10 10.47 2.11
CA VAL A 245 -3.91 10.12 2.92
C VAL A 245 -4.13 8.77 3.61
N LEU A 246 -5.32 8.60 4.18
CA LEU A 246 -5.83 7.33 4.67
C LEU A 246 -6.99 6.87 3.79
N VAL A 247 -7.08 5.57 3.57
CA VAL A 247 -8.13 4.92 2.78
C VAL A 247 -8.77 3.78 3.59
N PRO A 248 -10.06 3.48 3.37
CA PRO A 248 -10.69 2.32 4.00
C PRO A 248 -9.98 1.01 3.60
N ALA A 249 -9.67 0.18 4.59
CA ALA A 249 -9.12 -1.16 4.41
C ALA A 249 -9.75 -2.11 5.42
N GLY A 250 -10.34 -3.21 4.93
CA GLY A 250 -11.06 -4.14 5.79
C GLY A 250 -12.16 -3.46 6.60
N SER A 251 -12.05 -3.56 7.93
CA SER A 251 -12.93 -2.93 8.92
C SER A 251 -12.40 -1.59 9.46
N GLY A 252 -11.21 -1.17 9.03
CA GLY A 252 -10.53 0.03 9.48
C GLY A 252 -10.01 0.87 8.32
N TYR A 253 -8.83 1.44 8.52
CA TYR A 253 -8.18 2.36 7.61
C TYR A 253 -6.69 2.05 7.50
N ARG A 254 -6.06 2.46 6.39
CA ARG A 254 -4.61 2.38 6.22
C ARG A 254 -4.12 3.58 5.42
N PHE A 255 -2.82 3.84 5.46
CA PHE A 255 -2.20 4.78 4.53
C PHE A 255 -2.42 4.32 3.08
N ALA A 256 -2.68 5.26 2.19
CA ALA A 256 -2.96 4.95 0.79
C ALA A 256 -1.77 4.26 0.09
N HIS A 257 -0.57 4.72 0.43
CA HIS A 257 0.69 4.18 -0.07
C HIS A 257 1.39 3.39 1.03
N GLU A 258 1.58 2.09 0.80
CA GLU A 258 2.25 1.17 1.74
C GLU A 258 3.65 1.65 2.07
N GLU A 259 4.49 1.96 1.07
CA GLU A 259 5.86 2.40 1.35
C GLU A 259 5.95 3.74 2.11
N VAL A 260 4.98 4.66 1.92
CA VAL A 260 4.90 5.88 2.74
C VAL A 260 4.50 5.52 4.17
N ALA A 261 3.59 4.57 4.33
CA ALA A 261 3.22 4.01 5.64
C ALA A 261 4.45 3.42 6.33
N ASP A 262 5.18 2.55 5.64
CA ASP A 262 6.40 1.90 6.14
C ASP A 262 7.44 2.93 6.55
N TRP A 263 7.59 3.98 5.75
CA TRP A 263 8.53 5.05 6.01
C TRP A 263 8.19 5.81 7.30
N ILE A 264 6.96 6.31 7.43
CA ILE A 264 6.54 7.07 8.62
C ILE A 264 6.46 6.17 9.85
N GLN A 265 6.05 4.90 9.69
CA GLN A 265 6.02 3.91 10.76
C GLN A 265 7.44 3.55 11.23
N GLY A 266 8.38 3.35 10.30
CA GLY A 266 9.77 3.07 10.60
C GLY A 266 10.44 4.16 11.45
N MET A 267 10.00 5.41 11.34
CA MET A 267 10.47 6.50 12.22
C MET A 267 10.09 6.32 13.69
N HIS A 268 9.01 5.58 13.97
CA HIS A 268 8.49 5.37 15.32
C HIS A 268 8.68 3.94 15.82
N LEU A 269 9.27 3.08 15.00
CA LEU A 269 9.47 1.69 15.35
C LEU A 269 10.61 1.58 16.37
N ASP A 270 10.33 0.92 17.49
CA ASP A 270 11.38 0.43 18.38
C ASP A 270 12.09 -0.74 17.68
N LEU A 271 13.21 -0.42 17.02
CA LEU A 271 13.96 -1.37 16.21
C LEU A 271 14.54 -2.51 17.06
N ASP A 272 15.11 -2.20 18.22
CA ASP A 272 15.71 -3.20 19.11
C ASP A 272 14.64 -4.20 19.56
N ALA A 273 13.50 -3.72 20.08
CA ALA A 273 12.39 -4.58 20.48
C ALA A 273 11.80 -5.37 19.30
N ALA A 274 11.78 -4.78 18.09
CA ALA A 274 11.32 -5.46 16.89
C ALA A 274 12.27 -6.61 16.49
N LEU A 275 13.58 -6.38 16.49
CA LEU A 275 14.58 -7.41 16.17
C LEU A 275 14.58 -8.51 17.24
N ASP A 276 14.48 -8.16 18.53
CA ASP A 276 14.37 -9.13 19.62
C ASP A 276 13.12 -10.00 19.48
N ALA A 277 11.97 -9.40 19.14
CA ALA A 277 10.75 -10.16 18.90
C ALA A 277 10.86 -11.10 17.68
N LEU A 278 11.62 -10.72 16.65
CA LEU A 278 11.93 -11.59 15.50
C LEU A 278 12.83 -12.76 15.91
N VAL A 279 13.81 -12.48 16.78
CA VAL A 279 14.78 -13.45 17.31
C VAL A 279 14.10 -14.47 18.24
N LEU A 280 13.31 -14.00 19.22
CA LEU A 280 12.63 -14.84 20.21
C LEU A 280 11.54 -15.71 19.59
N ARG A 281 10.82 -15.24 18.56
CA ARG A 281 9.75 -15.99 17.88
C ARG A 281 10.23 -17.25 17.16
N ARG A 282 11.52 -17.35 16.81
CA ARG A 282 12.07 -18.53 16.12
C ARG A 282 12.59 -19.59 17.08
N GLN A 283 12.86 -19.24 18.34
CA GLN A 283 13.50 -20.14 19.31
C GLN A 283 12.52 -21.04 20.10
N GLY A 284 11.19 -20.85 19.97
CA GLY A 284 10.24 -21.47 20.92
C GLY A 284 8.96 -22.11 20.39
N ASP A 285 8.65 -22.12 19.09
CA ASP A 285 7.39 -22.71 18.62
C ASP A 285 7.51 -23.29 17.20
N THR A 286 7.28 -24.60 17.05
CA THR A 286 7.23 -25.29 15.75
C THR A 286 6.01 -24.88 14.92
N SER A 287 5.13 -24.03 15.45
CA SER A 287 4.05 -23.34 14.74
C SER A 287 4.40 -21.90 14.29
N ALA A 288 5.67 -21.48 14.41
CA ALA A 288 6.13 -20.12 14.13
C ALA A 288 5.66 -19.58 12.76
N VAL A 289 4.67 -18.68 12.81
CA VAL A 289 4.28 -17.85 11.66
C VAL A 289 5.47 -16.97 11.31
N PRO A 290 5.87 -16.84 10.02
CA PRO A 290 6.93 -15.94 9.59
C PRO A 290 6.72 -14.52 10.11
N VAL A 291 7.79 -13.69 10.11
CA VAL A 291 7.70 -12.24 10.33
C VAL A 291 6.41 -11.74 9.69
N PRO A 292 5.48 -11.14 10.47
CA PRO A 292 4.25 -10.67 9.88
C PRO A 292 4.61 -9.72 8.74
N ARG A 293 4.18 -10.05 7.51
CA ARG A 293 4.69 -9.40 6.27
C ARG A 293 4.55 -7.87 6.34
N HIS A 294 3.51 -7.40 7.00
CA HIS A 294 3.24 -5.98 7.27
C HIS A 294 4.28 -5.27 8.15
N ARG A 295 5.21 -5.97 8.81
CA ARG A 295 6.29 -5.39 9.62
C ARG A 295 7.65 -5.36 8.93
N ALA A 296 7.81 -6.06 7.81
CA ALA A 296 9.09 -6.09 7.11
C ALA A 296 9.45 -4.69 6.58
N GLY A 297 8.49 -3.99 5.97
CA GLY A 297 8.66 -2.62 5.47
C GLY A 297 9.12 -1.63 6.54
N PRO A 298 8.38 -1.45 7.65
CA PRO A 298 8.78 -0.55 8.73
C PRO A 298 10.13 -0.88 9.34
N VAL A 299 10.48 -2.17 9.50
CA VAL A 299 11.80 -2.60 10.01
C VAL A 299 12.92 -2.19 9.05
N VAL A 300 12.74 -2.43 7.74
CA VAL A 300 13.72 -1.99 6.72
C VAL A 300 13.87 -0.47 6.75
N ARG A 301 12.77 0.29 6.86
CA ARG A 301 12.83 1.75 6.94
C ARG A 301 13.52 2.23 8.22
N ALA A 302 13.31 1.57 9.35
CA ALA A 302 14.01 1.87 10.59
C ALA A 302 15.52 1.61 10.49
N LEU A 303 15.95 0.52 9.85
CA LEU A 303 17.36 0.25 9.57
C LEU A 303 18.00 1.31 8.67
N LEU A 304 17.32 1.71 7.59
CA LEU A 304 17.79 2.79 6.72
C LEU A 304 17.85 4.15 7.46
N LEU A 305 16.96 4.37 8.43
CA LEU A 305 17.00 5.56 9.27
C LEU A 305 18.22 5.54 10.21
N VAL A 306 18.62 4.37 10.74
CA VAL A 306 19.85 4.22 11.53
C VAL A 306 21.07 4.63 10.71
N GLU A 307 21.20 4.14 9.47
CA GLU A 307 22.29 4.54 8.57
C GLU A 307 22.34 6.06 8.38
N ARG A 308 21.19 6.69 8.13
CA ARG A 308 21.11 8.14 7.92
C ARG A 308 21.49 8.95 9.17
N GLN A 309 21.12 8.48 10.36
CA GLN A 309 21.33 9.23 11.61
C GLN A 309 22.68 8.94 12.28
N ARG A 310 23.18 7.70 12.13
CA ARG A 310 24.34 7.18 12.87
C ARG A 310 25.47 6.66 11.98
N GLY A 311 25.25 6.60 10.66
CA GLY A 311 26.24 6.16 9.68
C GLY A 311 26.16 4.67 9.35
N THR A 312 26.93 4.28 8.34
CA THR A 312 26.97 2.91 7.79
C THR A 312 27.57 1.88 8.74
N GLU A 313 28.46 2.30 9.65
CA GLU A 313 29.11 1.40 10.62
C GLU A 313 28.09 0.83 11.61
N GLU A 314 27.26 1.68 12.21
CA GLU A 314 26.19 1.26 13.12
C GLU A 314 25.20 0.33 12.41
N LEU A 315 24.80 0.64 11.16
CA LEU A 315 23.95 -0.25 10.39
C LEU A 315 24.62 -1.62 10.17
N ALA A 316 25.91 -1.63 9.84
CA ALA A 316 26.66 -2.86 9.59
C ALA A 316 26.74 -3.76 10.84
N GLU A 317 26.93 -3.17 12.02
CA GLU A 317 26.91 -3.91 13.30
C GLU A 317 25.56 -4.60 13.53
N ARG A 318 24.45 -3.87 13.35
CA ARG A 318 23.10 -4.43 13.51
C ARG A 318 22.78 -5.52 12.49
N LEU A 319 23.23 -5.36 11.24
CA LEU A 319 23.07 -6.38 10.21
C LEU A 319 23.93 -7.62 10.51
N ALA A 320 25.14 -7.44 11.04
CA ALA A 320 26.02 -8.54 11.43
C ALA A 320 25.41 -9.38 12.57
N GLU A 321 24.78 -8.74 13.56
CA GLU A 321 24.02 -9.42 14.62
C GLU A 321 22.90 -10.28 14.04
N LEU A 322 22.11 -9.74 13.11
CA LEU A 322 21.02 -10.46 12.45
C LEU A 322 21.51 -11.65 11.62
N VAL A 323 22.60 -11.47 10.86
CA VAL A 323 23.21 -12.53 10.04
C VAL A 323 23.78 -13.64 10.94
N SER A 324 24.51 -13.26 11.99
CA SER A 324 25.06 -14.20 12.99
C SER A 324 23.95 -15.02 13.64
N TRP A 325 22.84 -14.36 14.00
CA TRP A 325 21.68 -15.04 14.55
C TRP A 325 21.03 -16.02 13.56
N LEU A 326 20.84 -15.62 12.29
CA LEU A 326 20.31 -16.52 11.25
C LEU A 326 21.22 -17.74 11.02
N ALA A 327 22.54 -17.54 11.05
CA ALA A 327 23.52 -18.61 10.90
C ALA A 327 23.51 -19.59 12.09
N GLY A 328 23.45 -19.09 13.33
CA GLY A 328 23.35 -19.89 14.54
C GLY A 328 22.05 -20.70 14.61
N ALA A 329 20.93 -20.14 14.15
CA ALA A 329 19.65 -20.83 14.07
C ALA A 329 19.62 -21.97 13.04
N GLY A 330 20.42 -21.89 11.97
CA GLY A 330 20.55 -22.96 10.97
C GLY A 330 21.31 -24.18 11.45
N ALA A 331 22.28 -24.00 12.36
CA ALA A 331 23.08 -25.09 12.92
C ALA A 331 22.32 -25.94 13.95
N GLY A 332 21.34 -25.37 14.67
CA GLY A 332 20.53 -26.09 15.66
C GLY A 332 19.43 -26.99 15.08
N ALA A 333 18.99 -26.75 13.84
CA ALA A 333 17.94 -27.55 13.18
C ALA A 333 18.47 -28.85 12.51
N GLY A 334 19.79 -29.07 12.50
CA GLY A 334 20.43 -30.26 11.93
C GLY A 334 20.83 -31.33 12.95
N ALA A 335 20.47 -31.17 14.22
CA ALA A 335 20.90 -32.06 15.32
C ALA A 335 19.74 -32.67 16.13
N GLY A 336 18.53 -32.77 15.55
CA GLY A 336 17.35 -33.38 16.17
C GLY A 336 16.76 -34.49 15.32
#